data_AF-A0A354GPE0-F1
#
_entry.id   AF-A0A354GPE0-F1
#
_cell.length_a   1.000
_cell.length_b   1.000
_cell.length_c   1.000
_cell.angle_alpha   90.00
_cell.angle_beta   90.00
_cell.angle_gamma   90.00
#
_symmetry.space_group_name_H-M   'P 1'
#
loop_
_entity.id
_entity.type
_entity.pdbx_description
1 polymer ?
#
loop_
_entity_poly.entity_id
_entity_poly.type
_entity_poly.pdbx_seq_one_letter_code
_entity_poly.pdbx_strand_id
1 'polypeptide(L)'
;MNDIHDLERRLRIAGERLKRAAAAMAPKHKGGEWEEYRAAHQEVLLLERQLAAANREEYAESCGFPLTWDAGAPMPHLMVNDNRALLAFLLNEPDPAWDGSYVTVKSASDEGPDLLALVEFEHCGSAKLGSPNDEVFEGHPLNGKGLEAYGAQRVVNSRWLKEIEAINSVHRMYRPERWNDLHHFIFWFHDSTFECIARSYKVETYRTRMKELLGLMVERLIS
;
A
#
# COMPACT_ATOMS: atom_id res chain seq x y z
N MET A 1 -9.55 -15.04 -25.68
CA MET A 1 -10.19 -16.20 -25.01
C MET A 1 -9.19 -17.29 -24.68
N ASN A 2 -8.37 -17.79 -25.62
CA ASN A 2 -7.36 -18.81 -25.32
C ASN A 2 -6.29 -18.37 -24.28
N ASP A 3 -5.98 -17.07 -24.25
CA ASP A 3 -4.99 -16.47 -23.35
C ASP A 3 -5.47 -16.32 -21.89
N ILE A 4 -6.75 -15.96 -21.69
CA ILE A 4 -7.35 -15.82 -20.35
C ILE A 4 -7.44 -17.18 -19.65
N HIS A 5 -7.87 -18.23 -20.36
CA HIS A 5 -7.92 -19.58 -19.80
C HIS A 5 -6.54 -20.13 -19.43
N ASP A 6 -5.50 -19.77 -20.18
CA ASP A 6 -4.12 -20.11 -19.81
C ASP A 6 -3.68 -19.38 -18.53
N LEU A 7 -3.97 -18.07 -18.43
CA LEU A 7 -3.70 -17.28 -17.22
C LEU A 7 -4.42 -17.85 -15.99
N GLU A 8 -5.70 -18.20 -16.11
CA GLU A 8 -6.47 -18.85 -15.03
C GLU A 8 -5.85 -20.19 -14.60
N ARG A 9 -5.41 -21.00 -15.59
CA ARG A 9 -4.74 -22.27 -15.31
C ARG A 9 -3.41 -22.06 -14.59
N ARG A 10 -2.58 -21.12 -15.06
CA ARG A 10 -1.29 -20.79 -14.45
C ARG A 10 -1.45 -20.22 -13.05
N LEU A 11 -2.41 -19.32 -12.85
CA LEU A 11 -2.72 -18.74 -11.53
C LEU A 11 -3.13 -19.82 -10.53
N ARG A 12 -3.94 -20.79 -10.95
CA ARG A 12 -4.31 -21.94 -10.11
C ARG A 12 -3.09 -22.76 -9.68
N ILE A 13 -2.20 -23.07 -10.61
CA ILE A 13 -0.96 -23.81 -10.34
C ILE A 13 -0.03 -23.02 -9.40
N ALA A 14 0.11 -21.71 -9.64
CA ALA A 14 0.91 -20.82 -8.77
C ALA A 14 0.30 -20.73 -7.36
N GLY A 15 -1.02 -20.66 -7.23
CA GLY A 15 -1.71 -20.69 -5.94
C GLY A 15 -1.50 -22.00 -5.18
N GLU A 16 -1.49 -23.15 -5.86
CA GLU A 16 -1.14 -24.44 -5.25
C GLU A 16 0.34 -24.50 -4.82
N ARG A 17 1.25 -23.89 -5.58
CA ARG A 17 2.66 -23.72 -5.18
C ARG A 17 2.78 -22.86 -3.93
N LEU A 18 2.12 -21.70 -3.88
CA LEU A 18 2.14 -20.81 -2.73
C LEU A 18 1.60 -21.49 -1.46
N LYS A 19 0.48 -22.23 -1.57
CA LYS A 19 -0.07 -23.02 -0.44
C LYS A 19 0.92 -24.04 0.10
N ARG A 20 1.64 -24.75 -0.80
CA ARG A 20 2.68 -25.70 -0.39
C ARG A 20 3.88 -25.00 0.26
N ALA A 21 4.31 -23.87 -0.28
CA ALA A 21 5.39 -23.07 0.30
C ALA A 21 5.03 -22.56 1.70
N ALA A 22 3.78 -22.08 1.89
CA ALA A 22 3.28 -21.64 3.19
C ALA A 22 3.24 -22.78 4.21
N ALA A 23 2.74 -23.97 3.82
CA ALA A 23 2.72 -25.14 4.70
C ALA A 23 4.14 -25.61 5.09
N ALA A 24 5.13 -25.43 4.21
CA ALA A 24 6.52 -25.80 4.49
C ALA A 24 7.18 -24.93 5.58
N MET A 25 6.66 -23.73 5.85
CA MET A 25 7.21 -22.83 6.88
C MET A 25 6.92 -23.31 8.33
N ALA A 26 5.98 -24.25 8.53
CA ALA A 26 5.27 -24.39 9.79
C ALA A 26 5.71 -25.49 10.79
N PRO A 27 6.89 -26.15 10.70
CA PRO A 27 7.48 -26.48 12.02
C PRO A 27 9.01 -26.48 12.18
N LYS A 28 9.84 -26.46 11.14
CA LYS A 28 11.32 -26.35 11.29
C LYS A 28 11.93 -25.75 10.02
N HIS A 29 12.46 -24.53 10.13
CA HIS A 29 13.21 -23.88 9.06
C HIS A 29 14.49 -24.65 8.76
N LYS A 30 14.53 -25.31 7.61
CA LYS A 30 15.72 -25.93 7.00
C LYS A 30 16.51 -24.92 6.18
N GLY A 31 15.98 -23.70 5.99
CA GLY A 31 16.57 -22.64 5.18
C GLY A 31 15.98 -22.63 3.76
N GLY A 32 15.74 -21.44 3.21
CA GLY A 32 15.19 -21.25 1.86
C GLY A 32 13.66 -21.27 1.78
N GLU A 33 12.92 -21.65 2.82
CA GLU A 33 11.45 -21.67 2.78
C GLU A 33 10.87 -20.26 2.56
N TRP A 34 11.47 -19.25 3.19
CA TRP A 34 11.08 -17.85 3.00
C TRP A 34 11.35 -17.35 1.57
N GLU A 35 12.43 -17.82 0.93
CA GLU A 35 12.74 -17.45 -0.46
C GLU A 35 11.72 -18.08 -1.42
N GLU A 36 11.41 -19.36 -1.23
CA GLU A 36 10.39 -20.06 -2.02
C GLU A 36 9.00 -19.47 -1.81
N TYR A 37 8.62 -19.16 -0.57
CA TYR A 37 7.35 -18.49 -0.28
C TYR A 37 7.26 -17.14 -0.99
N ARG A 38 8.30 -16.30 -0.88
CA ARG A 38 8.35 -14.99 -1.57
C ARG A 38 8.27 -15.16 -3.09
N ALA A 39 9.01 -16.10 -3.66
CA ALA A 39 8.99 -16.36 -5.10
C ALA A 39 7.61 -16.82 -5.59
N ALA A 40 6.99 -17.77 -4.88
CA ALA A 40 5.64 -18.26 -5.19
C ALA A 40 4.59 -17.14 -5.03
N HIS A 41 4.72 -16.30 -4.00
CA HIS A 41 3.83 -15.16 -3.77
C HIS A 41 3.92 -14.13 -4.89
N GLN A 42 5.14 -13.75 -5.30
CA GLN A 42 5.33 -12.81 -6.40
C GLN A 42 4.81 -13.37 -7.74
N GLU A 43 4.94 -14.68 -7.98
CA GLU A 43 4.36 -15.33 -9.16
C GLU A 43 2.81 -15.25 -9.16
N VAL A 44 2.16 -15.48 -8.02
CA VAL A 44 0.71 -15.30 -7.87
C VAL A 44 0.31 -13.86 -8.17
N LEU A 45 0.94 -12.88 -7.52
CA LEU A 45 0.63 -11.46 -7.73
C LEU A 45 0.82 -11.04 -9.20
N LEU A 46 1.86 -11.54 -9.87
CA LEU A 46 2.07 -11.29 -11.30
C LEU A 46 0.92 -11.83 -12.15
N LEU A 47 0.50 -13.07 -11.91
CA LEU A 47 -0.57 -13.72 -12.66
C LEU A 47 -1.94 -13.10 -12.39
N GLU A 48 -2.21 -12.69 -11.16
CA GLU A 48 -3.42 -11.93 -10.79
C GLU A 48 -3.51 -10.62 -11.58
N ARG A 49 -2.42 -9.84 -11.63
CA ARG A 49 -2.35 -8.60 -12.40
C ARG A 49 -2.55 -8.84 -13.90
N GLN A 50 -1.90 -9.87 -14.46
CA GLN A 50 -2.05 -10.24 -15.87
C GLN A 50 -3.50 -10.62 -16.20
N LEU A 51 -4.13 -11.44 -15.36
CA LEU A 51 -5.52 -11.85 -15.53
C LEU A 51 -6.48 -10.66 -15.41
N ALA A 52 -6.32 -9.83 -14.38
CA ALA A 52 -7.12 -8.62 -14.20
C ALA A 52 -6.96 -7.64 -15.37
N ALA A 53 -5.73 -7.44 -15.85
CA ALA A 53 -5.46 -6.61 -17.03
C ALA A 53 -6.12 -7.18 -18.30
N ALA A 54 -6.04 -8.49 -18.53
CA ALA A 54 -6.68 -9.16 -19.66
C ALA A 54 -8.21 -9.02 -19.63
N ASN A 55 -8.80 -9.02 -18.43
CA ASN A 55 -10.23 -8.78 -18.21
C ASN A 55 -10.62 -7.29 -18.15
N ARG A 56 -9.64 -6.37 -18.29
CA ARG A 56 -9.83 -4.91 -18.16
C ARG A 56 -10.41 -4.48 -16.81
N GLU A 57 -10.08 -5.25 -15.78
CA GLU A 57 -10.44 -4.93 -14.40
C GLU A 57 -9.42 -3.98 -13.77
N GLU A 58 -9.77 -3.46 -12.59
CA GLU A 58 -8.82 -2.77 -11.73
C GLU A 58 -7.90 -3.77 -11.02
N TYR A 59 -6.65 -3.39 -10.84
CA TYR A 59 -5.62 -4.20 -10.18
C TYR A 59 -4.57 -3.32 -9.53
N ALA A 60 -3.88 -3.84 -8.52
CA ALA A 60 -2.79 -3.14 -7.84
C ALA A 60 -1.44 -3.59 -8.38
N GLU A 61 -0.55 -2.65 -8.66
CA GLU A 61 0.84 -2.89 -9.06
C GLU A 61 1.81 -2.12 -8.17
N SER A 62 3.07 -2.54 -8.13
CA SER A 62 4.10 -1.80 -7.40
C SER A 62 4.23 -0.39 -7.96
N CYS A 63 4.26 0.61 -7.08
CA CYS A 63 4.52 2.00 -7.45
C CYS A 63 6.00 2.39 -7.27
N GLY A 64 6.89 1.43 -7.02
CA GLY A 64 8.32 1.68 -6.79
C GLY A 64 8.63 2.41 -5.49
N PHE A 65 7.75 2.32 -4.49
CA PHE A 65 7.94 2.98 -3.21
C PHE A 65 9.18 2.45 -2.48
N PRO A 66 10.10 3.31 -1.99
CA PRO A 66 11.42 2.86 -1.56
C PRO A 66 11.53 2.46 -0.08
N LEU A 67 10.49 2.66 0.72
CA LEU A 67 10.54 2.45 2.17
C LEU A 67 9.69 1.25 2.61
N THR A 68 10.11 0.63 3.71
CA THR A 68 9.36 -0.42 4.42
C THR A 68 8.95 0.09 5.79
N TRP A 69 7.67 0.05 6.10
CA TRP A 69 7.14 0.46 7.41
C TRP A 69 7.06 -0.70 8.40
N ASP A 70 6.95 -0.33 9.67
CA ASP A 70 6.71 -1.28 10.74
C ASP A 70 5.39 -2.02 10.49
N ALA A 71 5.45 -3.35 10.40
CA ALA A 71 4.27 -4.17 10.11
C ALA A 71 3.35 -4.33 11.33
N GLY A 72 3.87 -4.21 12.55
CA GLY A 72 3.08 -4.37 13.77
C GLY A 72 2.39 -3.08 14.21
N ALA A 73 3.12 -1.96 14.19
CA ALA A 73 2.62 -0.67 14.67
C ALA A 73 3.08 0.51 13.78
N PRO A 74 2.64 0.58 12.52
CA PRO A 74 3.03 1.67 11.62
C PRO A 74 2.49 3.05 12.03
N MET A 75 1.41 3.09 12.82
CA MET A 75 0.81 4.33 13.36
C MET A 75 0.63 5.45 12.31
N PRO A 76 -0.12 5.21 11.22
CA PRO A 76 -0.28 6.18 10.15
C PRO A 76 -1.07 7.43 10.61
N HIS A 77 -0.62 8.60 10.19
CA HIS A 77 -1.27 9.88 10.40
C HIS A 77 -1.45 10.61 9.08
N LEU A 78 -2.67 11.07 8.80
CA LEU A 78 -3.03 11.73 7.56
C LEU A 78 -3.46 13.17 7.81
N MET A 79 -2.88 14.12 7.06
CA MET A 79 -3.38 15.49 6.94
C MET A 79 -3.64 15.83 5.47
N VAL A 80 -4.77 16.45 5.17
CA VAL A 80 -5.22 16.70 3.80
C VAL A 80 -5.79 18.10 3.68
N ASN A 81 -5.53 18.75 2.54
CA ASN A 81 -6.24 19.95 2.08
C ASN A 81 -6.68 19.74 0.62
N ASP A 82 -7.20 20.78 -0.02
CA ASP A 82 -7.76 20.71 -1.38
C ASP A 82 -6.76 20.31 -2.49
N ASN A 83 -5.45 20.28 -2.22
CA ASN A 83 -4.42 20.02 -3.24
C ASN A 83 -3.28 19.10 -2.78
N ARG A 84 -3.17 18.76 -1.50
CA ARG A 84 -2.09 17.93 -0.95
C ARG A 84 -2.63 16.95 0.09
N ALA A 85 -2.01 15.77 0.14
CA ALA A 85 -2.12 14.86 1.26
C ALA A 85 -0.72 14.59 1.81
N LEU A 86 -0.59 14.66 3.14
CA LEU A 86 0.62 14.35 3.88
C LEU A 86 0.34 13.12 4.74
N LEU A 87 1.13 12.08 4.55
CA LEU A 87 1.01 10.81 5.26
C LEU A 87 2.31 10.53 6.02
N ALA A 88 2.23 10.47 7.35
CA ALA A 88 3.34 10.09 8.20
C ALA A 88 3.12 8.70 8.81
N PHE A 89 4.19 7.92 8.96
CA PHE A 89 4.14 6.60 9.61
C PHE A 89 5.53 6.17 10.10
N LEU A 90 5.55 5.17 10.96
CA LEU A 90 6.75 4.56 11.53
C LEU A 90 7.43 3.62 10.53
N LEU A 91 8.75 3.76 10.38
CA LEU A 91 9.56 2.86 9.57
C LEU A 91 9.99 1.61 10.34
N ASN A 92 10.17 0.51 9.62
CA ASN A 92 10.71 -0.71 10.20
C ASN A 92 12.19 -0.51 10.54
N GLU A 93 12.51 -0.52 11.84
CA GLU A 93 13.88 -0.49 12.35
C GLU A 93 14.10 -1.76 13.19
N PRO A 94 14.58 -2.86 12.57
CA PRO A 94 14.79 -4.10 13.27
C PRO A 94 15.84 -3.91 14.37
N ASP A 95 15.50 -4.34 15.59
CA ASP A 95 16.46 -4.37 16.70
C ASP A 95 17.48 -5.49 16.45
N PRO A 96 18.78 -5.18 16.24
CA PRO A 96 19.79 -6.19 15.98
C PRO A 96 20.01 -7.17 17.15
N ALA A 97 19.60 -6.79 18.36
CA ALA A 97 19.71 -7.61 19.56
C ALA A 97 18.45 -8.46 19.82
N TRP A 98 17.41 -8.35 18.98
CA TRP A 98 16.16 -9.07 19.18
C TRP A 98 16.34 -10.58 19.00
N ASP A 99 16.06 -11.33 20.06
CA ASP A 99 16.17 -12.79 20.12
C ASP A 99 14.79 -13.49 20.11
N GLY A 100 13.71 -12.73 19.94
CA GLY A 100 12.34 -13.22 19.98
C GLY A 100 11.73 -13.37 21.38
N SER A 101 12.44 -13.00 22.44
CA SER A 101 11.94 -13.14 23.83
C SER A 101 11.09 -11.96 24.34
N TYR A 102 11.07 -10.84 23.61
CA TYR A 102 10.33 -9.63 23.98
C TYR A 102 9.68 -8.95 22.76
N VAL A 103 8.76 -8.04 23.06
CA VAL A 103 8.12 -7.15 22.08
C VAL A 103 8.31 -5.72 22.55
N THR A 104 8.72 -4.83 21.65
CA THR A 104 8.80 -3.40 21.91
C THR A 104 7.45 -2.76 21.61
N VAL A 105 6.75 -2.31 22.64
CA VAL A 105 5.50 -1.54 22.47
C VAL A 105 5.88 -0.10 22.13
N LYS A 106 5.37 0.40 21.02
CA LYS A 106 5.53 1.80 20.60
C LYS A 106 4.21 2.54 20.64
N SER A 107 4.26 3.83 20.95
CA SER A 107 3.15 4.77 20.89
C SER A 107 3.56 6.02 20.14
N ALA A 108 2.62 6.60 19.39
CA ALA A 108 2.81 7.90 18.75
C ALA A 108 3.06 9.04 19.75
N SER A 109 2.75 8.82 21.04
CA SER A 109 3.01 9.75 22.14
C SER A 109 4.38 9.59 22.80
N ASP A 110 5.20 8.63 22.37
CA ASP A 110 6.49 8.35 23.02
C ASP A 110 7.46 9.54 22.92
N GLU A 111 8.24 9.74 23.99
CA GLU A 111 9.19 10.86 24.07
C GLU A 111 10.54 10.55 23.40
N GLY A 112 10.76 9.33 22.91
CA GLY A 112 11.94 8.95 22.16
C GLY A 112 11.86 9.36 20.68
N PRO A 113 12.99 9.65 20.01
CA PRO A 113 12.99 9.80 18.55
C PRO A 113 12.86 8.43 17.87
N ASP A 114 11.98 8.35 16.89
CA ASP A 114 11.79 7.19 16.02
C ASP A 114 12.26 7.49 14.60
N LEU A 115 12.49 6.44 13.80
CA LEU A 115 12.65 6.57 12.36
C LEU A 115 11.27 6.62 11.70
N LEU A 116 10.91 7.78 11.16
CA LEU A 116 9.60 8.07 10.57
C LEU A 116 9.72 8.39 9.09
N ALA A 117 8.67 8.07 8.33
CA ALA A 117 8.49 8.54 6.96
C ALA A 117 7.47 9.67 6.91
N LEU A 118 7.69 10.60 5.97
CA LEU A 118 6.69 11.56 5.51
C LEU A 118 6.55 11.40 3.99
N VAL A 119 5.34 11.09 3.56
CA VAL A 119 4.97 11.02 2.14
C VAL A 119 4.07 12.21 1.82
N GLU A 120 4.49 13.01 0.84
CA GLU A 120 3.73 14.15 0.34
C GLU A 120 3.18 13.84 -1.04
N PHE A 121 1.86 13.77 -1.16
CA PHE A 121 1.15 13.54 -2.42
C PHE A 121 0.77 14.88 -3.05
N GLU A 122 1.30 15.13 -4.25
CA GLU A 122 1.11 16.38 -4.97
C GLU A 122 -0.15 16.32 -5.85
N HIS A 123 -0.89 17.43 -5.89
CA HIS A 123 -2.18 17.53 -6.59
C HIS A 123 -3.14 16.41 -6.18
N CYS A 124 -3.23 16.19 -4.86
CA CYS A 124 -4.11 15.21 -4.28
C CYS A 124 -5.55 15.75 -4.24
N GLY A 125 -6.44 15.15 -5.03
CA GLY A 125 -7.85 15.56 -5.11
C GLY A 125 -8.77 14.83 -4.12
N SER A 126 -8.35 13.68 -3.59
CA SER A 126 -9.09 12.94 -2.57
C SER A 126 -8.16 11.97 -1.86
N ALA A 127 -8.32 11.83 -0.54
CA ALA A 127 -7.57 10.87 0.25
C ALA A 127 -8.43 10.34 1.41
N LYS A 128 -8.16 9.11 1.85
CA LYS A 128 -8.83 8.45 2.96
C LYS A 128 -7.84 7.57 3.72
N LEU A 129 -8.01 7.49 5.04
CA LEU A 129 -7.28 6.58 5.94
C LEU A 129 -8.31 5.96 6.88
N GLY A 130 -8.38 4.64 6.94
CA GLY A 130 -9.35 3.93 7.78
C GLY A 130 -9.49 2.47 7.36
N SER A 131 -10.67 1.87 7.55
CA SER A 131 -10.93 0.50 7.13
C SER A 131 -10.71 0.29 5.62
N PRO A 132 -10.29 -0.91 5.20
CA PRO A 132 -10.07 -2.13 6.00
C PRO A 132 -8.72 -2.18 6.75
N ASN A 133 -8.65 -3.05 7.75
CA ASN A 133 -7.41 -3.53 8.38
C ASN A 133 -6.98 -4.87 7.77
N ASP A 134 -5.80 -5.37 8.13
CA ASP A 134 -5.23 -6.60 7.57
C ASP A 134 -6.04 -7.87 7.91
N GLU A 135 -6.70 -7.94 9.05
CA GLU A 135 -7.56 -9.07 9.46
C GLU A 135 -8.71 -9.34 8.48
N VAL A 136 -9.15 -8.31 7.75
CA VAL A 136 -10.20 -8.40 6.73
C VAL A 136 -9.67 -8.14 5.31
N PHE A 137 -8.36 -8.33 5.10
CA PHE A 137 -7.68 -8.12 3.81
C PHE A 137 -8.41 -8.75 2.62
N GLU A 138 -8.89 -9.99 2.78
CA GLU A 138 -9.57 -10.73 1.71
C GLU A 138 -10.91 -10.10 1.27
N GLY A 139 -11.49 -9.23 2.09
CA GLY A 139 -12.71 -8.48 1.78
C GLY A 139 -12.47 -7.25 0.89
N HIS A 140 -11.22 -6.84 0.67
CA HIS A 140 -10.91 -5.68 -0.16
C HIS A 140 -11.22 -5.95 -1.65
N PRO A 141 -11.77 -4.99 -2.42
CA PRO A 141 -12.13 -5.19 -3.84
C PRO A 141 -10.96 -5.60 -4.76
N LEU A 142 -9.73 -5.30 -4.37
CA LEU A 142 -8.50 -5.67 -5.08
C LEU A 142 -7.91 -7.02 -4.64
N ASN A 143 -8.52 -7.72 -3.68
CA ASN A 143 -8.10 -9.08 -3.32
C ASN A 143 -8.17 -10.00 -4.56
N GLY A 144 -7.10 -10.77 -4.79
CA GLY A 144 -6.95 -11.57 -6.01
C GLY A 144 -6.63 -10.76 -7.28
N LYS A 145 -6.31 -9.46 -7.16
CA LYS A 145 -5.99 -8.55 -8.27
C LYS A 145 -4.65 -7.86 -8.06
N GLY A 146 -3.67 -8.57 -7.52
CA GLY A 146 -2.31 -8.08 -7.32
C GLY A 146 -2.10 -7.20 -6.10
N LEU A 147 -3.10 -7.10 -5.22
CA LEU A 147 -3.02 -6.40 -3.94
C LEU A 147 -2.04 -7.10 -3.01
N GLU A 148 -1.14 -6.34 -2.39
CA GLU A 148 -0.16 -6.85 -1.45
C GLU A 148 -0.35 -6.12 -0.10
N ALA A 149 -0.51 -6.90 0.97
CA ALA A 149 -0.54 -6.36 2.32
C ALA A 149 0.83 -5.75 2.67
N TYR A 150 0.85 -4.73 3.54
CA TYR A 150 2.08 -4.06 3.98
C TYR A 150 2.94 -3.49 2.84
N GLY A 151 2.32 -3.20 1.70
CA GLY A 151 2.96 -2.63 0.51
C GLY A 151 2.30 -1.33 0.04
N ALA A 152 3.06 -0.52 -0.70
CA ALA A 152 2.59 0.67 -1.37
C ALA A 152 2.43 0.37 -2.87
N GLN A 153 1.24 0.64 -3.39
CA GLN A 153 0.86 0.23 -4.74
C GLN A 153 0.12 1.34 -5.47
N ARG A 154 0.12 1.25 -6.79
CA ARG A 154 -0.72 2.04 -7.69
C ARG A 154 -1.85 1.15 -8.19
N VAL A 155 -3.08 1.65 -8.16
CA VAL A 155 -4.26 0.95 -8.68
C VAL A 155 -4.48 1.36 -10.13
N VAL A 156 -4.27 0.41 -11.04
CA VAL A 156 -4.51 0.56 -12.47
C VAL A 156 -6.00 0.35 -12.78
N ASN A 157 -6.51 1.06 -13.78
CA ASN A 157 -7.94 1.06 -14.16
C ASN A 157 -8.90 1.43 -13.01
N SER A 158 -8.39 2.13 -11.98
CA SER A 158 -9.06 2.50 -10.74
C SER A 158 -10.51 2.91 -10.94
N ARG A 159 -11.43 2.18 -10.30
CA ARG A 159 -12.86 2.54 -10.31
C ARG A 159 -13.10 3.82 -9.54
N TRP A 160 -12.41 4.02 -8.42
CA TRP A 160 -12.55 5.22 -7.60
C TRP A 160 -12.12 6.49 -8.33
N LEU A 161 -11.03 6.43 -9.12
CA LEU A 161 -10.62 7.56 -9.97
C LEU A 161 -11.71 7.91 -11.00
N LYS A 162 -12.24 6.90 -11.70
CA LYS A 162 -13.33 7.08 -12.68
C LYS A 162 -14.60 7.64 -12.03
N GLU A 163 -14.91 7.21 -10.82
CA GLU A 163 -16.06 7.69 -10.05
C GLU A 163 -15.91 9.18 -9.71
N ILE A 164 -14.76 9.58 -9.15
CA ILE A 164 -14.51 10.99 -8.81
C ILE A 164 -14.48 11.87 -10.07
N GLU A 165 -13.88 11.38 -11.17
CA GLU A 165 -13.90 12.07 -12.47
C GLU A 165 -15.33 12.29 -12.97
N ALA A 166 -16.16 11.24 -12.93
CA ALA A 166 -17.55 11.31 -13.36
C ALA A 166 -18.36 12.31 -12.54
N ILE A 167 -18.18 12.34 -11.21
CA ILE A 167 -18.82 13.33 -10.33
C ILE A 167 -18.43 14.76 -10.73
N ASN A 168 -17.15 15.00 -11.02
CA ASN A 168 -16.65 16.32 -11.38
C ASN A 168 -17.00 16.75 -12.82
N SER A 169 -17.39 15.81 -13.69
CA SER A 169 -17.73 16.08 -15.09
C SER A 169 -18.97 16.96 -15.29
N VAL A 170 -19.80 17.15 -14.25
CA VAL A 170 -20.96 18.05 -14.29
C VAL A 170 -20.58 19.53 -14.32
N HIS A 171 -19.32 19.87 -13.97
CA HIS A 171 -18.86 21.24 -13.90
C HIS A 171 -18.73 21.86 -15.30
N ARG A 172 -19.22 23.09 -15.50
CA ARG A 172 -19.21 23.77 -16.82
C ARG A 172 -17.82 23.94 -17.43
N MET A 173 -16.79 24.02 -16.60
CA MET A 173 -15.38 24.12 -17.01
C MET A 173 -14.63 22.79 -16.90
N TYR A 174 -15.35 21.67 -16.90
CA TYR A 174 -14.75 20.34 -16.88
C TYR A 174 -13.74 20.18 -18.02
N ARG A 175 -12.57 19.62 -17.68
CA ARG A 175 -11.49 19.32 -18.61
C ARG A 175 -11.01 17.91 -18.34
N PRO A 176 -11.34 16.91 -19.18
CA PRO A 176 -10.94 15.52 -18.95
C PRO A 176 -9.41 15.38 -18.93
N GLU A 177 -8.68 16.27 -19.60
CA GLU A 177 -7.22 16.22 -19.66
C GLU A 177 -6.55 16.40 -18.29
N ARG A 178 -7.24 16.99 -17.30
CA ARG A 178 -6.76 17.16 -15.92
C ARG A 178 -6.77 15.88 -15.09
N TRP A 179 -7.37 14.80 -15.61
CA TRP A 179 -7.47 13.51 -14.91
C TRP A 179 -6.45 12.50 -15.43
N ASN A 180 -5.87 12.76 -16.61
CA ASN A 180 -4.94 11.86 -17.28
C ASN A 180 -3.62 11.64 -16.51
N ASP A 181 -3.23 12.61 -15.69
CA ASP A 181 -2.02 12.58 -14.87
C ASP A 181 -2.29 12.16 -13.41
N LEU A 182 -3.54 11.85 -13.06
CA LEU A 182 -3.89 11.39 -11.72
C LEU A 182 -3.76 9.88 -11.58
N HIS A 183 -3.34 9.46 -10.39
CA HIS A 183 -3.09 8.08 -10.03
C HIS A 183 -3.77 7.75 -8.72
N HIS A 184 -4.32 6.55 -8.63
CA HIS A 184 -4.81 6.00 -7.38
C HIS A 184 -3.66 5.26 -6.68
N PHE A 185 -3.23 5.73 -5.52
CA PHE A 185 -2.26 5.07 -4.66
C PHE A 185 -2.96 4.42 -3.46
N ILE A 186 -2.48 3.24 -3.05
CA ILE A 186 -2.97 2.48 -1.89
C ILE A 186 -1.78 2.02 -1.04
N PHE A 187 -1.88 2.20 0.28
CA PHE A 187 -0.87 1.81 1.26
C PHE A 187 -1.56 0.99 2.34
N TRP A 188 -1.13 -0.25 2.53
CA TRP A 188 -1.67 -1.14 3.55
C TRP A 188 -0.90 -1.05 4.86
N PHE A 189 -1.58 -0.65 5.93
CA PHE A 189 -1.07 -0.71 7.29
C PHE A 189 -1.74 -1.86 8.05
N HIS A 190 -1.31 -2.10 9.29
CA HIS A 190 -1.89 -3.14 10.15
C HIS A 190 -3.38 -2.87 10.41
N ASP A 191 -3.71 -1.74 11.04
CA ASP A 191 -5.07 -1.41 11.48
C ASP A 191 -5.90 -0.62 10.45
N SER A 192 -5.30 -0.22 9.34
CA SER A 192 -5.95 0.66 8.37
C SER A 192 -5.31 0.59 6.98
N THR A 193 -6.03 1.10 6.00
CA THR A 193 -5.59 1.30 4.63
C THR A 193 -5.66 2.78 4.30
N PHE A 194 -4.59 3.32 3.73
CA PHE A 194 -4.59 4.64 3.12
C PHE A 194 -4.80 4.52 1.62
N GLU A 195 -5.66 5.36 1.06
CA GLU A 195 -5.85 5.50 -0.39
C GLU A 195 -5.91 6.98 -0.76
N CYS A 196 -5.32 7.36 -1.90
CA CYS A 196 -5.49 8.70 -2.46
C CYS A 196 -5.50 8.75 -3.98
N ILE A 197 -6.12 9.79 -4.52
CA ILE A 197 -6.01 10.19 -5.92
C ILE A 197 -5.09 11.41 -6.02
N ALA A 198 -3.89 11.23 -6.56
CA ALA A 198 -2.87 12.28 -6.66
C ALA A 198 -2.05 12.14 -7.95
N ARG A 199 -1.37 13.23 -8.35
CA ARG A 199 -0.48 13.19 -9.53
C ARG A 199 0.78 12.39 -9.26
N SER A 200 1.42 12.65 -8.13
CA SER A 200 2.70 12.04 -7.77
C SER A 200 2.90 12.08 -6.26
N TYR A 201 4.00 11.53 -5.79
CA TYR A 201 4.38 11.61 -4.39
C TYR A 201 5.88 11.86 -4.22
N LYS A 202 6.24 12.46 -3.08
CA LYS A 202 7.61 12.63 -2.59
C LYS A 202 7.74 11.94 -1.24
N VAL A 203 8.93 11.42 -0.96
CA VAL A 203 9.18 10.63 0.25
C VAL A 203 10.41 11.18 0.95
N GLU A 204 10.29 11.39 2.26
CA GLU A 204 11.35 11.84 3.13
C GLU A 204 11.37 11.01 4.42
N THR A 205 12.55 10.86 5.02
CA THR A 205 12.73 10.13 6.28
C THR A 205 13.28 11.05 7.36
N TYR A 206 12.76 10.90 8.57
CA TYR A 206 13.10 11.74 9.71
C TYR A 206 13.43 10.87 10.92
N ARG A 207 14.50 11.21 11.66
CA ARG A 207 14.71 10.67 13.01
C ARG A 207 14.23 11.70 14.02
N THR A 208 12.99 11.57 14.49
CA THR A 208 12.34 12.55 15.36
C THR A 208 11.13 11.93 16.07
N ARG A 209 10.46 12.69 16.93
CA ARG A 209 9.20 12.28 17.55
C ARG A 209 8.04 12.50 16.58
N MET A 210 7.01 11.65 16.63
CA MET A 210 5.82 11.80 15.79
C MET A 210 5.21 13.19 15.93
N LYS A 211 5.09 13.72 17.16
CA LYS A 211 4.59 15.09 17.42
C LYS A 211 5.31 16.17 16.61
N GLU A 212 6.64 16.11 16.53
CA GLU A 212 7.43 17.11 15.79
C GLU A 212 7.23 16.97 14.28
N LEU A 213 7.12 15.73 13.78
CA LEU A 213 6.81 15.49 12.37
C LEU A 213 5.39 15.99 12.01
N LEU A 214 4.41 15.79 12.89
CA LEU A 214 3.06 16.35 12.72
C LEU A 214 3.09 17.88 12.70
N GLY A 215 3.95 18.52 13.50
CA GLY A 215 4.18 19.96 13.45
C GLY A 215 4.67 20.43 12.07
N LEU A 216 5.67 19.73 11.52
CA LEU A 216 6.17 19.99 10.16
C LEU A 216 5.07 19.78 9.10
N MET A 217 4.23 18.76 9.25
CA MET A 217 3.10 18.53 8.34
C MET A 217 2.11 19.70 8.34
N VAL A 218 1.80 20.26 9.53
CA VAL A 218 0.94 21.44 9.62
C VAL A 218 1.54 22.61 8.84
N GLU A 219 2.83 22.91 9.03
CA GLU A 219 3.52 23.99 8.33
C GLU A 219 3.47 23.80 6.80
N ARG A 220 3.69 22.58 6.30
CA ARG A 220 3.63 22.26 4.87
C ARG A 220 2.23 22.34 4.28
N LEU A 221 1.20 22.00 5.06
CA LEU A 221 -0.17 21.97 4.56
C LEU A 221 -0.77 23.38 4.44
N ILE A 222 -0.29 24.33 5.24
CA ILE A 222 -0.75 25.73 5.21
C ILE A 222 0.10 26.65 4.32
N SER A 223 1.19 26.15 3.75
CA SER A 223 2.07 26.87 2.81
C SER A 223 1.62 26.75 1.36
#